data_AF-A0A9D1G824-F1
#
_entry.id   AF-A0A9D1G824-F1
#
_cell.length_a   1.000
_cell.length_b   1.000
_cell.length_c   1.000
_cell.angle_alpha   90.00
_cell.angle_beta   90.00
_cell.angle_gamma   90.00
#
_symmetry.space_group_name_H-M   'P 1'
#
loop_
_entity.id
_entity.type
_entity.pdbx_description
1 polymer ?
#
loop_
_entity_poly.entity_id
_entity_poly.type
_entity_poly.pdbx_seq_one_letter_code
_entity_poly.pdbx_strand_id
1 'polypeptide(L)'
;MKLSEEKYLKKAIRDIKRYAKQYSDAGSFYRHLDALNCPSLQEVSFQSDLKFFEECQFIFHVILSIIAHPHLTNQGEDVVLRAEQVHHLSSEMFLKTLKEPSFWKNKNHHLSPQYVYYYQNIDDLKIYENYLVVRLVDLLENELNQYRYFYVSIIKTIDGNKSLSLNEDQIQIAFDSIQQLMNKIQKIKSTYFYKEVSKANFSLTTIHLTNIFLKNQSYRYCFRFYKKIIGYGDKKSLTQDFMAYYYCILLKNLKARNMQLSAKSKKTPIILNKFGWIDVNQNLYFYSKDFKIEIEKEKNTDGFCIHILNRKVADRQANLARHLLFFTTNSDLNDFQLLLSDLDTKKYQTIEALSLWNIFYLDQEQYRFTSSKNEQELMSLYLDEKMLCTPASYSIYSKYCPVCKESNVFYDDHVYQCLHCQSQYVFYDQNQMIWYQKVRRI
;
A
#
# COMPACT_ATOMS: atom_id res chain seq x y z
N MET A 1 -0.18 -1.01 0.55
CA MET A 1 -0.59 -2.23 1.26
C MET A 1 -0.90 -1.83 2.70
N LYS A 2 -2.00 -2.33 3.25
CA LYS A 2 -2.54 -1.93 4.56
C LYS A 2 -1.78 -2.60 5.72
N LEU A 3 -1.92 -2.04 6.92
CA LEU A 3 -1.33 -2.57 8.16
C LEU A 3 -1.77 -4.01 8.47
N SER A 4 -3.05 -4.30 8.23
CA SER A 4 -3.62 -5.63 8.37
C SER A 4 -2.89 -6.63 7.47
N GLU A 5 -2.85 -6.33 6.18
CA GLU A 5 -2.18 -7.09 5.13
C GLU A 5 -0.69 -7.33 5.45
N GLU A 6 0.03 -6.31 5.94
CA GLU A 6 1.44 -6.45 6.35
C GLU A 6 1.63 -7.46 7.48
N LYS A 7 0.77 -7.44 8.51
CA LYS A 7 0.86 -8.38 9.63
C LYS A 7 0.64 -9.82 9.16
N TYR A 8 -0.29 -10.03 8.23
CA TYR A 8 -0.54 -11.35 7.64
C TYR A 8 0.58 -11.78 6.71
N LEU A 9 1.13 -10.86 5.91
CA LEU A 9 2.30 -11.10 5.08
C LEU A 9 3.49 -11.57 5.94
N LYS A 10 3.78 -10.91 7.06
CA LYS A 10 4.83 -11.34 8.00
C LYS A 10 4.59 -12.73 8.60
N LYS A 11 3.32 -13.13 8.78
CA LYS A 11 2.99 -14.51 9.20
C LYS A 11 3.26 -15.49 8.07
N ALA A 12 2.73 -15.23 6.88
CA ALA A 12 2.95 -16.07 5.70
C ALA A 12 4.44 -16.24 5.39
N ILE A 13 5.22 -15.17 5.49
CA ILE A 13 6.66 -15.18 5.27
C ILE A 13 7.39 -16.03 6.31
N ARG A 14 6.99 -16.01 7.59
CA ARG A 14 7.58 -16.92 8.58
C ARG A 14 7.36 -18.39 8.22
N ASP A 15 6.19 -18.73 7.70
CA ASP A 15 5.86 -20.09 7.27
C ASP A 15 6.63 -20.47 6.00
N ILE A 16 6.73 -19.56 5.02
CA ILE A 16 7.57 -19.70 3.82
C ILE A 16 9.03 -19.93 4.21
N LYS A 17 9.56 -19.17 5.16
CA LYS A 17 10.95 -19.32 5.64
C LYS A 17 11.19 -20.68 6.30
N ARG A 18 10.24 -21.17 7.09
CA ARG A 18 10.32 -22.51 7.70
C ARG A 18 10.29 -23.60 6.62
N TYR A 19 9.40 -23.45 5.64
CA TYR A 19 9.27 -24.38 4.52
C TYR A 19 10.53 -24.41 3.65
N ALA A 20 11.11 -23.26 3.31
CA ALA A 20 12.36 -23.16 2.55
C ALA A 20 13.58 -23.76 3.29
N LYS A 21 13.59 -23.73 4.63
CA LYS A 21 14.62 -24.43 5.42
C LYS A 21 14.47 -25.95 5.37
N GLN A 22 13.24 -26.45 5.30
CA GLN A 22 12.95 -27.88 5.21
C GLN A 22 13.25 -28.43 3.80
N TYR A 23 13.01 -27.63 2.77
CA TYR A 23 13.19 -27.99 1.36
C TYR A 23 14.18 -27.02 0.70
N SER A 24 15.47 -27.32 0.83
CA SER A 24 16.56 -26.42 0.44
C SER A 24 16.91 -26.46 -1.05
N ASP A 25 16.41 -27.44 -1.81
CA ASP A 25 16.57 -27.52 -3.26
C ASP A 25 15.25 -27.19 -3.98
N ALA A 26 15.34 -26.55 -5.15
CA ALA A 26 14.16 -26.15 -5.91
C ALA A 26 13.30 -27.35 -6.36
N GLY A 27 13.91 -28.52 -6.56
CA GLY A 27 13.19 -29.75 -6.87
C GLY A 27 12.25 -30.19 -5.75
N SER A 28 12.76 -30.34 -4.53
CA SER A 28 11.98 -30.74 -3.36
C SER A 28 10.98 -29.66 -2.94
N PHE A 29 11.39 -28.39 -2.99
CA PHE A 29 10.52 -27.26 -2.68
C PHE A 29 9.30 -27.20 -3.60
N TYR A 30 9.50 -27.36 -4.91
CA TYR A 30 8.40 -27.35 -5.88
C TYR A 30 7.51 -28.59 -5.76
N ARG A 31 8.11 -29.77 -5.52
CA ARG A 31 7.37 -31.04 -5.37
C ARG A 31 6.40 -31.00 -4.19
N HIS A 32 6.80 -30.43 -3.06
CA HIS A 32 6.00 -30.40 -1.83
C HIS A 32 5.19 -29.11 -1.65
N LEU A 33 5.16 -28.24 -2.66
CA LEU A 33 4.61 -26.88 -2.57
C LEU A 33 3.14 -26.81 -2.11
N ASP A 34 2.38 -27.89 -2.26
CA ASP A 34 0.98 -27.97 -1.83
C ASP A 34 0.84 -27.96 -0.30
N ALA A 35 1.89 -28.41 0.41
CA ALA A 35 1.93 -28.41 1.88
C ALA A 35 2.17 -27.01 2.46
N LEU A 36 2.74 -26.09 1.68
CA LEU A 36 2.94 -24.71 2.10
C LEU A 36 1.59 -24.00 2.10
N ASN A 37 1.10 -23.55 3.26
CA ASN A 37 -0.10 -22.72 3.30
C ASN A 37 0.27 -21.27 2.91
N CYS A 38 -0.32 -20.77 1.82
CA CYS A 38 -0.23 -19.36 1.44
C CYS A 38 -1.65 -18.79 1.55
N PRO A 39 -2.08 -18.35 2.74
CA PRO A 39 -3.41 -17.78 2.90
C PRO A 39 -3.56 -16.53 2.03
N SER A 40 -4.77 -16.31 1.54
CA SER A 40 -5.09 -15.08 0.80
C SER A 40 -4.98 -13.88 1.74
N LEU A 41 -4.27 -12.85 1.32
CA LEU A 41 -4.24 -11.57 2.04
C LEU A 41 -5.51 -10.77 1.72
N GLN A 42 -6.07 -10.89 0.50
CA GLN A 42 -7.35 -10.29 0.10
C GLN A 42 -8.51 -10.70 1.02
N GLU A 43 -8.72 -12.01 1.21
CA GLU A 43 -9.85 -12.55 2.00
C GLU A 43 -9.84 -12.06 3.46
N VAL A 44 -8.64 -11.85 3.99
CA VAL A 44 -8.43 -11.45 5.38
C VAL A 44 -8.38 -9.92 5.55
N SER A 45 -8.02 -9.20 4.49
CA SER A 45 -7.93 -7.73 4.44
C SER A 45 -9.27 -7.11 4.84
N PHE A 46 -10.37 -7.51 4.19
CA PHE A 46 -11.67 -6.88 4.43
C PHE A 46 -12.15 -6.99 5.88
N GLN A 47 -12.09 -8.19 6.48
CA GLN A 47 -12.49 -8.38 7.89
C GLN A 47 -11.59 -7.61 8.85
N SER A 48 -10.31 -7.49 8.53
CA SER A 48 -9.39 -6.72 9.35
C SER A 48 -9.60 -5.22 9.21
N ASP A 49 -10.06 -4.75 8.06
CA ASP A 49 -10.36 -3.35 7.81
C ASP A 49 -11.57 -2.90 8.63
N LEU A 50 -12.63 -3.71 8.68
CA LEU A 50 -13.78 -3.44 9.55
C LEU A 50 -13.37 -3.36 11.03
N LYS A 51 -12.52 -4.29 11.50
CA LYS A 51 -11.97 -4.24 12.87
C LYS A 51 -11.12 -2.99 13.10
N PHE A 52 -10.34 -2.57 12.11
CA PHE A 52 -9.58 -1.33 12.20
C PHE A 52 -10.50 -0.11 12.29
N PHE A 53 -11.58 -0.06 11.52
CA PHE A 53 -12.59 1.00 11.60
C PHE A 53 -13.26 1.04 12.97
N GLU A 54 -13.55 -0.10 13.57
CA GLU A 54 -14.05 -0.18 14.96
C GLU A 54 -13.03 0.35 15.98
N GLU A 55 -11.74 0.02 15.82
CA GLU A 55 -10.68 0.56 16.66
C GLU A 55 -10.53 2.08 16.50
N CYS A 56 -10.55 2.60 15.26
CA CYS A 56 -10.57 4.04 14.98
C CYS A 56 -11.76 4.71 15.64
N GLN A 57 -12.94 4.09 15.53
CA GLN A 57 -14.17 4.56 16.14
C GLN A 57 -13.99 4.71 17.66
N PHE A 58 -13.44 3.70 18.33
CA PHE A 58 -13.13 3.76 19.76
C PHE A 58 -12.14 4.89 20.08
N ILE A 59 -11.05 5.01 19.33
CA ILE A 59 -10.03 6.04 19.53
C ILE A 59 -10.59 7.45 19.35
N PHE A 60 -11.46 7.68 18.37
CA PHE A 60 -12.11 8.99 18.22
C PHE A 60 -13.00 9.35 19.42
N HIS A 61 -13.67 8.38 20.05
CA HIS A 61 -14.40 8.64 21.30
C HIS A 61 -13.45 9.02 22.44
N VAL A 62 -12.30 8.36 22.55
CA VAL A 62 -11.26 8.70 23.53
C VAL A 62 -10.72 10.12 23.28
N ILE A 63 -10.45 10.47 22.02
CA ILE A 63 -9.98 11.81 21.64
C ILE A 63 -11.02 12.89 21.98
N LEU A 64 -12.29 12.64 21.69
CA LEU A 64 -13.37 13.57 22.06
C LEU A 64 -13.48 13.75 23.58
N SER A 65 -13.25 12.69 24.36
CA SER A 65 -13.17 12.78 25.82
C SER A 65 -12.00 13.63 26.30
N ILE A 66 -10.84 13.56 25.62
CA ILE A 66 -9.67 14.41 25.90
C ILE A 66 -10.00 15.87 25.55
N ILE A 67 -10.62 16.12 24.40
CA ILE A 67 -10.98 17.47 23.96
C ILE A 67 -11.97 18.14 24.92
N ALA A 68 -12.90 17.37 25.49
CA ALA A 68 -13.85 17.88 26.47
C ALA A 68 -13.17 18.32 27.79
N HIS A 69 -12.09 17.63 28.19
CA HIS A 69 -11.36 17.89 29.45
C HIS A 69 -9.86 17.74 29.21
N PRO A 70 -9.22 18.68 28.49
CA PRO A 70 -7.81 18.55 28.10
C PRO A 70 -6.91 18.71 29.31
N HIS A 71 -5.78 18.01 29.31
CA HIS A 71 -4.73 18.30 30.28
C HIS A 71 -4.11 19.66 29.94
N LEU A 72 -4.01 20.52 30.94
CA LEU A 72 -3.43 21.86 30.87
C LEU A 72 -2.16 21.88 31.73
N THR A 73 -1.15 22.63 31.31
CA THR A 73 -0.02 22.97 32.18
C THR A 73 -0.13 24.42 32.59
N ASN A 74 -0.12 24.68 33.88
CA ASN A 74 -0.18 26.03 34.39
C ASN A 74 1.23 26.62 34.33
N GLN A 75 1.40 27.67 33.53
CA GLN A 75 2.60 28.50 33.55
C GLN A 75 2.24 29.81 34.24
N GLY A 76 3.03 30.21 35.23
CA GLY A 76 2.83 31.50 35.87
C GLY A 76 3.75 32.53 35.23
N GLU A 77 3.17 33.64 34.78
CA GLU A 77 3.89 34.75 34.18
C GLU A 77 3.69 36.02 35.02
N ASP A 78 4.77 36.81 35.13
CA ASP A 78 4.75 38.15 35.71
C ASP A 78 4.33 39.14 34.61
N VAL A 79 3.09 39.64 34.68
CA VAL A 79 2.54 40.59 33.71
C VAL A 79 2.43 41.97 34.33
N VAL A 80 2.61 43.04 33.54
CA VAL A 80 2.39 44.42 33.98
C VAL A 80 0.97 44.83 33.60
N LEU A 81 0.13 45.10 34.59
CA LEU A 81 -1.26 45.54 34.42
C LEU A 81 -1.47 46.93 35.00
N ARG A 82 -2.55 47.62 34.60
CA ARG A 82 -2.91 48.88 35.25
C ARG A 82 -3.37 48.60 36.68
N ALA A 83 -2.97 49.46 37.62
CA ALA A 83 -3.31 49.28 39.03
C ALA A 83 -4.83 49.13 39.28
N GLU A 84 -5.65 49.81 38.47
CA GLU A 84 -7.12 49.75 38.53
C GLU A 84 -7.72 48.39 38.17
N GLN A 85 -6.98 47.55 37.43
CA GLN A 85 -7.46 46.25 36.93
C GLN A 85 -7.19 45.11 37.93
N VAL A 86 -6.49 45.39 39.03
CA VAL A 86 -5.99 44.36 39.95
C VAL A 86 -6.63 44.52 41.32
N HIS A 87 -7.37 43.51 41.77
CA HIS A 87 -8.07 43.54 43.07
C HIS A 87 -7.19 43.11 44.25
N HIS A 88 -6.16 42.30 44.02
CA HIS A 88 -5.27 41.81 45.07
C HIS A 88 -3.87 41.59 44.52
N LEU A 89 -2.83 42.05 45.24
CA LEU A 89 -1.43 41.89 44.86
C LEU A 89 -0.72 41.00 45.88
N SER A 90 0.10 40.05 45.41
CA SER A 90 0.97 39.29 46.32
C SER A 90 2.11 40.17 46.84
N SER A 91 2.62 39.86 48.03
CA SER A 91 3.70 40.62 48.67
C SER A 91 4.97 40.70 47.81
N GLU A 92 5.28 39.64 47.06
CA GLU A 92 6.44 39.60 46.16
C GLU A 92 6.27 40.54 44.96
N MET A 93 5.09 40.55 44.34
CA MET A 93 4.79 41.44 43.21
C MET A 93 4.69 42.90 43.63
N PHE A 94 4.26 43.15 44.87
CA PHE A 94 4.26 44.49 45.47
C PHE A 94 5.68 45.02 45.59
N LEU A 95 6.60 44.20 46.12
CA LEU A 95 8.01 44.57 46.25
C LEU A 95 8.69 44.78 44.89
N LYS A 96 8.35 43.99 43.86
CA LYS A 96 8.82 44.22 42.50
C LYS A 96 8.29 45.54 41.92
N THR A 97 7.02 45.86 42.16
CA THR A 97 6.38 47.11 41.69
C THR A 97 6.96 48.37 42.35
N LEU A 98 7.30 48.29 43.64
CA LEU A 98 7.96 49.39 44.36
C LEU A 98 9.34 49.72 43.81
N LYS A 99 10.06 48.71 43.31
CA LYS A 99 11.42 48.87 42.78
C LYS A 99 11.45 49.56 41.42
N GLU A 100 10.30 49.69 40.74
CA GLU A 100 10.24 50.17 39.36
C GLU A 100 9.68 51.61 39.28
N PRO A 101 10.53 52.65 39.15
CA PRO A 101 10.09 54.04 39.28
C PRO A 101 9.15 54.49 38.16
N SER A 102 9.26 53.86 36.98
CA SER A 102 8.48 54.17 35.78
C SER A 102 6.98 53.88 35.94
N PHE A 103 6.60 53.07 36.93
CA PHE A 103 5.21 52.69 37.17
C PHE A 103 4.45 53.70 38.03
N TRP A 104 5.14 54.71 38.59
CA TRP A 104 4.56 55.65 39.53
C TRP A 104 4.30 57.00 38.87
N LYS A 105 3.10 57.53 39.07
CA LYS A 105 2.72 58.86 38.58
C LYS A 105 2.36 59.77 39.74
N ASN A 106 2.91 60.98 39.72
CA ASN A 106 2.57 62.01 40.68
C ASN A 106 1.21 62.62 40.30
N LYS A 107 0.21 62.44 41.15
CA LYS A 107 -1.10 63.08 41.04
C LYS A 107 -1.33 63.86 42.33
N ASN A 108 -1.50 65.18 42.23
CA ASN A 108 -1.83 66.06 43.35
C ASN A 108 -0.92 65.89 44.59
N HIS A 109 0.40 65.95 44.40
CA HIS A 109 1.41 65.76 45.45
C HIS A 109 1.43 64.38 46.13
N HIS A 110 0.71 63.39 45.59
CA HIS A 110 0.75 62.00 46.03
C HIS A 110 1.27 61.09 44.92
N LEU A 111 2.20 60.19 45.27
CA LEU A 111 2.73 59.19 44.36
C LEU A 111 1.77 58.00 44.31
N SER A 112 1.22 57.69 43.14
CA SER A 112 0.31 56.56 42.94
C SER A 112 0.83 55.64 41.84
N PRO A 113 0.78 54.31 42.01
CA PRO A 113 1.19 53.38 40.97
C PRO A 113 0.14 53.39 39.86
N GLN A 114 0.56 53.68 38.64
CA GLN A 114 -0.25 53.58 37.43
C GLN A 114 -0.25 52.14 36.90
N TYR A 115 0.87 51.43 37.07
CA TYR A 115 1.04 50.03 36.69
C TYR A 115 1.55 49.20 37.86
N VAL A 116 1.22 47.92 37.88
CA VAL A 116 1.64 46.96 38.90
C VAL A 116 2.08 45.66 38.22
N TYR A 117 3.11 45.02 38.77
CA TYR A 117 3.41 43.63 38.43
C TYR A 117 2.33 42.73 39.03
N TYR A 118 1.85 41.76 38.25
CA TYR A 118 0.81 40.82 38.64
C TYR A 118 1.19 39.42 38.16
N TYR A 119 1.07 38.44 39.04
CA TYR A 119 1.30 37.04 38.69
C TYR A 119 0.02 36.46 38.10
N GLN A 120 0.04 36.12 36.83
CA GLN A 120 -1.09 35.46 36.16
C GLN A 120 -0.71 34.01 35.86
N ASN A 121 -1.55 33.07 36.31
CA ASN A 121 -1.48 31.69 35.84
C ASN A 121 -2.17 31.64 34.47
N ILE A 122 -1.40 31.30 33.45
CA ILE A 122 -1.90 31.01 32.12
C ILE A 122 -1.97 29.48 31.98
N ASP A 123 -3.15 28.99 31.67
CA ASP A 123 -3.34 27.59 31.33
C ASP A 123 -2.83 27.35 29.91
N ASP A 124 -1.73 26.62 29.78
CA ASP A 124 -1.17 26.27 28.49
C ASP A 124 -1.75 24.93 27.99
N LEU A 125 -2.44 25.00 26.85
CA LEU A 125 -3.01 23.88 26.13
C LEU A 125 -1.97 23.18 25.23
N LYS A 126 -0.89 23.89 24.89
CA LYS A 126 0.14 23.51 23.90
C LYS A 126 1.19 22.58 24.49
N ILE A 127 0.74 21.50 25.10
CA ILE A 127 1.58 20.49 25.74
C ILE A 127 1.91 19.31 24.82
N TYR A 128 2.99 18.63 25.14
CA TYR A 128 3.51 17.44 24.45
C TYR A 128 2.43 16.40 24.10
N GLU A 129 1.59 16.07 25.08
CA GLU A 129 0.57 15.05 24.95
C GLU A 129 -0.60 15.48 24.06
N ASN A 130 -0.96 16.76 24.11
CA ASN A 130 -2.01 17.33 23.26
C ASN A 130 -1.55 17.38 21.79
N TYR A 131 -0.27 17.65 21.54
CA TYR A 131 0.31 17.54 20.20
C TYR A 131 0.24 16.13 19.65
N LEU A 132 0.51 15.11 20.47
CA LEU A 132 0.38 13.72 20.05
C LEU A 132 -1.05 13.41 19.60
N VAL A 133 -2.04 13.89 20.34
CA VAL A 133 -3.46 13.68 20.00
C VAL A 133 -3.79 14.31 18.66
N VAL A 134 -3.40 15.57 18.41
CA VAL A 134 -3.59 16.23 17.11
C VAL A 134 -2.87 15.48 16.00
N ARG A 135 -1.61 15.08 16.22
CA ARG A 135 -0.85 14.34 15.21
C ARG A 135 -1.47 12.98 14.89
N LEU A 136 -2.04 12.32 15.89
CA LEU A 136 -2.74 11.05 15.69
C LEU A 136 -3.99 11.23 14.83
N VAL A 137 -4.74 12.33 15.00
CA VAL A 137 -5.90 12.66 14.15
C VAL A 137 -5.49 12.85 12.69
N ASP A 138 -4.42 13.61 12.43
CA ASP A 138 -3.92 13.80 11.07
C ASP A 138 -3.40 12.49 10.44
N LEU A 139 -2.72 11.67 11.24
CA LEU A 139 -2.25 10.37 10.79
C LEU A 139 -3.44 9.48 10.41
N LEU A 140 -4.46 9.42 11.26
CA LEU A 140 -5.68 8.65 11.01
C LEU A 140 -6.44 9.11 9.77
N GLU A 141 -6.49 10.42 9.52
CA GLU A 141 -7.09 10.96 8.30
C GLU A 141 -6.36 10.49 7.04
N ASN A 142 -5.02 10.54 7.05
CA ASN A 142 -4.21 10.06 5.92
C ASN A 142 -4.43 8.56 5.67
N GLU A 143 -4.45 7.75 6.73
CA GLU A 143 -4.74 6.32 6.62
C GLU A 143 -6.14 6.07 6.06
N LEU A 144 -7.19 6.71 6.59
CA LEU A 144 -8.56 6.55 6.10
C LEU A 144 -8.73 6.99 4.64
N ASN A 145 -8.02 8.03 4.21
CA ASN A 145 -7.99 8.42 2.80
C ASN A 145 -7.36 7.32 1.93
N GLN A 146 -6.29 6.65 2.37
CA GLN A 146 -5.74 5.50 1.65
C GLN A 146 -6.76 4.35 1.52
N TYR A 147 -7.50 4.04 2.60
CA TYR A 147 -8.61 3.07 2.52
C TYR A 147 -9.69 3.51 1.52
N ARG A 148 -10.04 4.80 1.51
CA ARG A 148 -11.03 5.33 0.56
C ARG A 148 -10.57 5.17 -0.89
N TYR A 149 -9.33 5.58 -1.22
CA TYR A 149 -8.77 5.39 -2.56
C TYR A 149 -8.76 3.92 -2.98
N PHE A 150 -8.40 3.04 -2.04
CA PHE A 150 -8.44 1.61 -2.25
C PHE A 150 -9.84 1.10 -2.60
N TYR A 151 -10.87 1.39 -1.80
CA TYR A 151 -12.22 0.89 -2.06
C TYR A 151 -12.79 1.48 -3.34
N VAL A 152 -12.49 2.75 -3.67
CA VAL A 152 -12.86 3.37 -4.94
C VAL A 152 -12.28 2.59 -6.12
N SER A 153 -11.03 2.12 -6.00
CA SER A 153 -10.38 1.33 -7.05
C SER A 153 -11.04 -0.03 -7.30
N ILE A 154 -11.77 -0.60 -6.33
CA ILE A 154 -12.42 -1.92 -6.49
C ILE A 154 -13.88 -1.78 -6.94
N ILE A 155 -14.43 -0.56 -6.94
CA ILE A 155 -15.79 -0.32 -7.45
C ILE A 155 -15.86 -0.80 -8.90
N LYS A 156 -16.85 -1.65 -9.18
CA LYS A 156 -17.10 -2.15 -10.53
C LYS A 156 -17.44 -0.98 -11.45
N THR A 157 -16.77 -0.90 -12.59
CA THR A 157 -17.11 -0.01 -13.70
C THR A 157 -18.05 -0.71 -14.67
N ILE A 158 -18.72 0.05 -15.55
CA ILE A 158 -19.63 -0.48 -16.56
C ILE A 158 -18.81 -1.22 -17.64
N ASP A 159 -18.48 -2.49 -17.38
CA ASP A 159 -17.96 -3.40 -18.40
C ASP A 159 -19.05 -4.38 -18.81
N GLY A 160 -19.79 -3.95 -19.82
CA GLY A 160 -20.40 -4.78 -20.86
C GLY A 160 -21.54 -5.72 -20.52
N ASN A 161 -21.65 -6.33 -19.32
CA ASN A 161 -22.74 -7.30 -19.01
C ASN A 161 -22.88 -7.71 -17.52
N LYS A 162 -22.39 -6.93 -16.55
CA LYS A 162 -22.58 -7.24 -15.12
C LYS A 162 -23.24 -6.08 -14.40
N SER A 163 -24.27 -6.38 -13.62
CA SER A 163 -24.93 -5.41 -12.73
C SER A 163 -23.88 -4.76 -11.82
N LEU A 164 -23.82 -3.42 -11.87
CA LEU A 164 -23.26 -2.61 -10.79
C LEU A 164 -24.07 -2.99 -9.55
N SER A 165 -23.44 -3.61 -8.57
CA SER A 165 -24.06 -4.40 -7.52
C SER A 165 -25.27 -3.74 -6.84
N LEU A 166 -26.27 -4.56 -6.51
CA LEU A 166 -27.40 -4.18 -5.66
C LEU A 166 -27.31 -4.96 -4.36
N ASN A 167 -27.25 -4.22 -3.24
CA ASN A 167 -27.48 -4.61 -1.85
C ASN A 167 -26.76 -5.89 -1.36
N GLU A 168 -25.97 -5.74 -0.27
CA GLU A 168 -25.09 -6.74 0.39
C GLU A 168 -23.60 -6.73 -0.01
N ASP A 169 -23.11 -5.62 -0.55
CA ASP A 169 -21.68 -5.49 -0.82
C ASP A 169 -20.90 -5.09 0.44
N GLN A 170 -19.94 -5.94 0.82
CA GLN A 170 -18.87 -5.62 1.77
C GLN A 170 -18.26 -4.23 1.52
N ILE A 171 -18.12 -3.85 0.24
CA ILE A 171 -17.61 -2.54 -0.18
C ILE A 171 -18.49 -1.39 0.34
N GLN A 172 -19.81 -1.52 0.32
CA GLN A 172 -20.73 -0.50 0.83
C GLN A 172 -20.55 -0.29 2.35
N ILE A 173 -20.47 -1.38 3.11
CA ILE A 173 -20.26 -1.34 4.57
C ILE A 173 -18.95 -0.60 4.90
N ALA A 174 -17.90 -0.84 4.12
CA ALA A 174 -16.64 -0.13 4.29
C ALA A 174 -16.74 1.36 3.95
N PHE A 175 -17.43 1.73 2.86
CA PHE A 175 -17.64 3.14 2.51
C PHE A 175 -18.43 3.89 3.58
N ASP A 176 -19.51 3.30 4.09
CA ASP A 176 -20.32 3.91 5.14
C ASP A 176 -19.49 4.10 6.43
N SER A 177 -18.68 3.11 6.79
CA SER A 177 -17.77 3.19 7.95
C SER A 177 -16.72 4.29 7.78
N ILE A 178 -16.07 4.36 6.62
CA ILE A 178 -15.08 5.41 6.31
C ILE A 178 -15.73 6.78 6.37
N GLN A 179 -16.91 6.96 5.77
CA GLN A 179 -17.61 8.24 5.76
C GLN A 179 -17.97 8.70 7.18
N GLN A 180 -18.44 7.79 8.04
CA GLN A 180 -18.73 8.09 9.44
C GLN A 180 -17.47 8.54 10.20
N LEU A 181 -16.34 7.87 10.00
CA LEU A 181 -15.06 8.22 10.62
C LEU A 181 -14.53 9.57 10.11
N MET A 182 -14.61 9.83 8.81
CA MET A 182 -14.22 11.11 8.21
C MET A 182 -15.05 12.28 8.76
N ASN A 183 -16.36 12.09 8.92
CA ASN A 183 -17.23 13.09 9.54
C ASN A 183 -16.81 13.37 11.01
N LYS A 184 -16.36 12.36 11.76
CA LYS A 184 -15.83 12.55 13.13
C LYS A 184 -14.51 13.31 13.15
N ILE A 185 -13.60 13.02 12.23
CA ILE A 185 -12.36 13.80 12.07
C ILE A 185 -12.69 15.27 11.83
N GLN A 186 -13.61 15.55 10.90
CA GLN A 186 -13.99 16.93 10.59
C GLN A 186 -14.59 17.65 11.81
N LYS A 187 -15.41 16.95 12.61
CA LYS A 187 -15.89 17.46 13.90
C LYS A 187 -14.75 17.77 14.86
N ILE A 188 -13.79 16.86 15.03
CA ILE A 188 -12.60 17.07 15.87
C ILE A 188 -11.78 18.28 15.40
N LYS A 189 -11.48 18.38 14.10
CA LYS A 189 -10.71 19.48 13.51
C LYS A 189 -11.40 20.85 13.64
N SER A 190 -12.73 20.86 13.76
CA SER A 190 -13.50 22.09 13.95
C SER A 190 -13.38 22.68 15.37
N THR A 191 -12.97 21.87 16.36
CA THR A 191 -12.90 22.26 17.77
C THR A 191 -11.81 23.29 18.04
N TYR A 192 -12.02 24.12 19.07
CA TYR A 192 -11.02 25.10 19.52
C TYR A 192 -9.70 24.42 19.91
N PHE A 193 -9.78 23.29 20.63
CA PHE A 193 -8.63 22.48 21.02
C PHE A 193 -7.73 22.17 19.83
N TYR A 194 -8.30 21.62 18.76
CA TYR A 194 -7.52 21.25 17.59
C TYR A 194 -6.88 22.48 16.93
N LYS A 195 -7.67 23.53 16.71
CA LYS A 195 -7.22 24.76 16.03
C LYS A 195 -6.09 25.47 16.77
N GLU A 196 -6.07 25.42 18.10
CA GLU A 196 -5.00 26.05 18.89
C GLU A 196 -3.74 25.20 18.97
N VAL A 197 -3.89 23.90 19.20
CA VAL A 197 -2.75 22.98 19.32
C VAL A 197 -2.08 22.76 17.96
N SER A 198 -2.83 22.72 16.86
CA SER A 198 -2.27 22.51 15.51
C SER A 198 -1.41 23.66 15.00
N LYS A 199 -1.53 24.86 15.58
CA LYS A 199 -0.72 26.03 15.21
C LYS A 199 0.73 25.94 15.69
N ALA A 200 1.03 25.06 16.64
CA ALA A 200 2.38 24.95 17.13
C ALA A 200 3.25 24.13 16.17
N ASN A 201 4.46 24.63 15.92
CA ASN A 201 5.46 23.90 15.16
C ASN A 201 6.07 22.82 16.04
N PHE A 202 5.58 21.60 15.93
CA PHE A 202 6.07 20.47 16.70
C PHE A 202 6.50 19.31 15.80
N SER A 203 7.82 19.12 15.65
CA SER A 203 8.43 18.07 14.85
C SER A 203 8.97 16.95 15.74
N LEU A 204 8.11 15.99 16.10
CA LEU A 204 8.60 14.77 16.74
C LEU A 204 8.80 13.66 15.71
N THR A 205 10.05 13.31 15.48
CA THR A 205 10.45 12.06 14.81
C THR A 205 10.30 10.85 15.74
N THR A 206 10.42 11.04 17.07
CA THR A 206 10.24 9.99 18.08
C THR A 206 9.49 10.49 19.30
N ILE A 207 8.45 9.75 19.72
CA ILE A 207 7.63 10.11 20.88
C ILE A 207 8.08 9.34 22.13
N HIS A 208 8.41 10.08 23.19
CA HIS A 208 8.80 9.55 24.50
C HIS A 208 7.60 9.40 25.44
N LEU A 209 7.69 8.39 26.31
CA LEU A 209 6.67 8.13 27.33
C LEU A 209 6.85 9.11 28.49
N THR A 210 5.82 9.89 28.79
CA THR A 210 5.77 10.85 29.88
C THR A 210 4.91 10.34 31.02
N ASN A 211 5.00 10.98 32.18
CA ASN A 211 4.16 10.66 33.34
C ASN A 211 2.66 10.83 33.05
N ILE A 212 2.29 11.75 32.15
CA ILE A 212 0.90 11.98 31.75
C ILE A 212 0.39 10.79 30.94
N PHE A 213 1.18 10.27 29.99
CA PHE A 213 0.85 9.03 29.27
C PHE A 213 0.74 7.80 30.18
N LEU A 214 1.53 7.74 31.26
CA LEU A 214 1.47 6.63 32.23
C LEU A 214 0.23 6.72 33.11
N LYS A 215 -0.07 7.90 33.67
CA LYS A 215 -1.13 8.08 34.67
C LYS A 215 -2.51 8.23 34.03
N ASN A 216 -2.65 9.00 32.95
CA ASN A 216 -3.95 9.23 32.31
C ASN A 216 -4.27 8.11 31.31
N GLN A 217 -5.40 7.42 31.53
CA GLN A 217 -5.82 6.29 30.71
C GLN A 217 -6.14 6.69 29.26
N SER A 218 -6.76 7.85 29.03
CA SER A 218 -7.17 8.31 27.69
C SER A 218 -5.96 8.60 26.80
N TYR A 219 -4.98 9.35 27.34
CA TYR A 219 -3.74 9.62 26.61
C TYR A 219 -2.91 8.34 26.38
N ARG A 220 -2.94 7.39 27.33
CA ARG A 220 -2.29 6.08 27.19
C ARG A 220 -2.85 5.27 26.03
N TYR A 221 -4.18 5.28 25.84
CA TYR A 221 -4.82 4.62 24.71
C TYR A 221 -4.38 5.25 23.38
N CYS A 222 -4.39 6.59 23.30
CA CYS A 222 -3.92 7.32 22.11
C CYS A 222 -2.45 6.98 21.79
N PHE A 223 -1.57 6.97 22.80
CA PHE A 223 -0.16 6.62 22.61
C PHE A 223 0.06 5.16 22.18
N ARG A 224 -0.67 4.20 22.78
CA ARG A 224 -0.59 2.79 22.38
C ARG A 224 -1.04 2.59 20.93
N PHE A 225 -2.11 3.28 20.55
CA PHE A 225 -2.65 3.21 19.20
C PHE A 225 -1.72 3.90 18.18
N TYR A 226 -1.16 5.06 18.51
CA TYR A 226 -0.10 5.72 17.73
C TYR A 226 1.09 4.79 17.49
N LYS A 227 1.60 4.13 18.53
CA LYS A 227 2.69 3.14 18.39
C LYS A 227 2.31 1.93 17.54
N LYS A 228 1.05 1.50 17.59
CA LYS A 228 0.54 0.40 16.75
C LYS A 228 0.59 0.77 15.27
N ILE A 229 0.30 2.03 14.93
CA ILE A 229 0.32 2.50 13.54
C ILE A 229 1.76 2.76 13.06
N ILE A 230 2.63 3.33 13.90
CA ILE A 230 4.02 3.65 13.52
C ILE A 230 4.97 2.46 13.66
N GLY A 231 4.51 1.34 14.23
CA GLY A 231 5.32 0.16 14.54
C GLY A 231 5.85 -0.64 13.34
N TYR A 232 5.69 -0.19 12.11
CA TYR A 232 6.01 -0.94 10.89
C TYR A 232 6.42 0.02 9.77
N GLY A 233 7.40 -0.19 8.89
CA GLY A 233 8.50 -1.13 8.69
C GLY A 233 9.36 -0.52 7.56
N ASP A 234 10.64 -0.88 7.40
CA ASP A 234 11.45 -0.37 6.28
C ASP A 234 10.73 -0.73 4.95
N LYS A 235 10.32 0.27 4.16
CA LYS A 235 9.59 0.07 2.89
C LYS A 235 10.28 -0.97 2.00
N LYS A 236 11.62 -1.01 2.04
CA LYS A 236 12.42 -1.99 1.29
C LYS A 236 12.19 -3.43 1.76
N SER A 237 12.10 -3.66 3.07
CA SER A 237 11.80 -4.98 3.62
C SER A 237 10.40 -5.44 3.21
N LEU A 238 9.41 -4.55 3.28
CA LEU A 238 8.03 -4.87 2.92
C LEU A 238 7.88 -5.34 1.46
N THR A 239 8.54 -4.65 0.53
CA THR A 239 8.53 -5.02 -0.89
C THR A 239 9.18 -6.39 -1.12
N GLN A 240 10.27 -6.70 -0.40
CA GLN A 240 10.93 -8.00 -0.49
C GLN A 240 10.06 -9.15 0.05
N ASP A 241 9.41 -8.94 1.20
CA ASP A 241 8.43 -9.88 1.76
C ASP A 241 7.32 -10.17 0.74
N PHE A 242 6.78 -9.10 0.16
CA PHE A 242 5.66 -9.20 -0.78
C PHE A 242 6.05 -9.95 -2.05
N MET A 243 7.24 -9.66 -2.58
CA MET A 243 7.82 -10.34 -3.72
C MET A 243 7.98 -11.85 -3.46
N ALA A 244 8.51 -12.25 -2.30
CA ALA A 244 8.69 -13.65 -1.94
C ALA A 244 7.35 -14.40 -1.79
N TYR A 245 6.33 -13.73 -1.25
CA TYR A 245 4.97 -14.28 -1.15
C TYR A 245 4.36 -14.54 -2.53
N TYR A 246 4.39 -13.55 -3.43
CA TYR A 246 3.84 -13.68 -4.77
C TYR A 246 4.62 -14.66 -5.66
N TYR A 247 5.94 -14.75 -5.48
CA TYR A 247 6.76 -15.76 -6.13
C TYR A 247 6.29 -17.18 -5.78
N CYS A 248 5.96 -17.46 -4.52
CA CYS A 248 5.39 -18.75 -4.13
C CYS A 248 4.01 -19.01 -4.78
N ILE A 249 3.17 -17.98 -4.91
CA ILE A 249 1.87 -18.08 -5.59
C ILE A 249 2.04 -18.35 -7.09
N LEU A 250 3.01 -17.72 -7.74
CA LEU A 250 3.39 -17.99 -9.13
C LEU A 250 3.75 -19.47 -9.31
N LEU A 251 4.65 -19.99 -8.46
CA LEU A 251 5.06 -21.40 -8.50
C LEU A 251 3.87 -22.36 -8.29
N LYS A 252 2.96 -22.05 -7.35
CA LYS A 252 1.75 -22.85 -7.14
C LYS A 252 0.86 -22.87 -8.37
N ASN A 253 0.67 -21.72 -9.02
CA ASN A 253 -0.13 -21.61 -10.23
C ASN A 253 0.45 -22.38 -11.42
N LEU A 254 1.78 -22.42 -11.54
CA LEU A 254 2.46 -23.26 -12.53
C LEU A 254 2.24 -24.75 -12.24
N LYS A 255 2.31 -25.13 -10.96
CA LYS A 255 2.09 -26.52 -10.54
C LYS A 255 0.64 -26.98 -10.79
N ALA A 256 -0.33 -26.12 -10.48
CA ALA A 256 -1.75 -26.34 -10.79
C ALA A 256 -2.01 -26.55 -12.30
N ARG A 257 -1.17 -25.95 -13.17
CA ARG A 257 -1.18 -26.14 -14.63
C ARG A 257 -0.39 -27.37 -15.10
N ASN A 258 -0.04 -28.29 -14.19
CA ASN A 258 0.73 -29.49 -14.46
C ASN A 258 2.11 -29.22 -15.09
N MET A 259 2.71 -28.07 -14.80
CA MET A 259 4.08 -27.78 -15.25
C MET A 259 5.10 -28.52 -14.40
N GLN A 260 6.11 -29.10 -15.04
CA GLN A 260 7.18 -29.85 -14.39
C GLN A 260 8.47 -29.03 -14.36
N LEU A 261 9.12 -28.99 -13.21
CA LEU A 261 10.41 -28.35 -13.05
C LEU A 261 11.50 -29.15 -13.81
N SER A 262 12.29 -28.43 -14.60
CA SER A 262 13.45 -28.93 -15.35
C SER A 262 14.45 -29.67 -14.46
N ALA A 263 15.04 -30.75 -14.95
CA ALA A 263 16.14 -31.43 -14.26
C ALA A 263 17.33 -30.49 -13.95
N LYS A 264 17.59 -29.51 -14.81
CA LYS A 264 18.64 -28.49 -14.59
C LYS A 264 18.33 -27.60 -13.37
N SER A 265 17.06 -27.29 -13.15
CA SER A 265 16.58 -26.48 -12.03
C SER A 265 16.28 -27.30 -10.78
N LYS A 266 16.30 -28.64 -10.82
CA LYS A 266 16.03 -29.44 -9.61
C LYS A 266 17.11 -29.29 -8.55
N LYS A 267 18.37 -29.11 -8.99
CA LYS A 267 19.54 -29.00 -8.09
C LYS A 267 19.87 -27.56 -7.72
N THR A 268 19.14 -26.56 -8.21
CA THR A 268 19.40 -25.17 -7.81
C THR A 268 19.00 -25.02 -6.35
N PRO A 269 19.93 -24.62 -5.46
CA PRO A 269 19.65 -24.51 -4.04
C PRO A 269 18.76 -23.30 -3.82
N ILE A 270 17.62 -23.40 -3.16
CA ILE A 270 16.87 -22.22 -2.71
C ILE A 270 17.66 -21.59 -1.57
N ILE A 271 18.50 -20.61 -1.91
CA ILE A 271 19.38 -19.96 -0.94
C ILE A 271 18.52 -19.02 -0.11
N LEU A 272 18.61 -19.17 1.20
CA LEU A 272 18.13 -18.17 2.12
C LEU A 272 19.26 -17.15 2.32
N ASN A 273 19.05 -15.88 2.00
CA ASN A 273 20.08 -14.87 2.28
C ASN A 273 20.31 -14.74 3.81
N LYS A 274 21.29 -13.93 4.25
CA LYS A 274 21.66 -13.78 5.67
C LYS A 274 20.49 -13.41 6.61
N PHE A 275 19.40 -12.87 6.07
CA PHE A 275 18.18 -12.50 6.79
C PHE A 275 17.04 -13.53 6.63
N GLY A 276 17.34 -14.67 6.01
CA GLY A 276 16.43 -15.77 5.78
C GLY A 276 15.44 -15.56 4.63
N TRP A 277 15.72 -14.70 3.64
CA TRP A 277 14.82 -14.47 2.49
C TRP A 277 15.11 -15.47 1.37
N ILE A 278 14.06 -15.93 0.67
CA ILE A 278 14.21 -16.74 -0.55
C ILE A 278 14.96 -15.90 -1.59
N ASP A 279 16.14 -16.37 -1.99
CA ASP A 279 16.89 -15.81 -3.10
C ASP A 279 16.20 -16.15 -4.41
N VAL A 280 15.49 -15.16 -4.95
CA VAL A 280 14.75 -15.23 -6.21
C VAL A 280 15.63 -14.98 -7.45
N ASN A 281 16.94 -14.82 -7.29
CA ASN A 281 17.88 -14.58 -8.40
C ASN A 281 18.16 -15.82 -9.27
N GLN A 282 17.37 -16.88 -9.15
CA GLN A 282 17.64 -18.17 -9.79
C GLN A 282 16.79 -18.36 -11.03
N ASN A 283 17.44 -18.76 -12.11
CA ASN A 283 16.74 -19.11 -13.35
C ASN A 283 16.08 -20.48 -13.20
N LEU A 284 14.74 -20.48 -13.14
CA LEU A 284 13.94 -21.70 -13.08
C LEU A 284 13.28 -21.98 -14.42
N TYR A 285 13.33 -23.23 -14.85
CA TYR A 285 12.74 -23.69 -16.11
C TYR A 285 11.62 -24.69 -15.83
N PHE A 286 10.45 -24.46 -16.41
CA PHE A 286 9.26 -25.27 -16.28
C PHE A 286 8.80 -25.76 -17.66
N TYR A 287 8.30 -26.98 -17.72
CA TYR A 287 7.83 -27.60 -18.95
C TYR A 287 6.41 -28.15 -18.80
N SER A 288 5.59 -27.91 -19.81
CA SER A 288 4.35 -28.64 -20.04
C SER A 288 4.39 -29.30 -21.41
N LYS A 289 3.28 -29.92 -21.80
CA LYS A 289 3.12 -30.49 -23.15
C LYS A 289 3.37 -29.44 -24.23
N ASP A 290 2.82 -28.25 -24.03
CA ASP A 290 2.72 -27.22 -25.08
C ASP A 290 3.68 -26.04 -24.83
N PHE A 291 4.08 -25.80 -23.58
CA PHE A 291 4.86 -24.62 -23.21
C PHE A 291 6.15 -24.98 -22.46
N LYS A 292 7.14 -24.09 -22.60
CA LYS A 292 8.29 -23.99 -21.71
C LYS A 292 8.26 -22.59 -21.12
N ILE A 293 8.36 -22.47 -19.79
CA ILE A 293 8.44 -21.19 -19.10
C ILE A 293 9.79 -21.09 -18.40
N GLU A 294 10.52 -20.01 -18.63
CA GLU A 294 11.70 -19.62 -17.89
C GLU A 294 11.39 -18.39 -17.06
N ILE A 295 11.74 -18.43 -15.78
CA ILE A 295 11.61 -17.32 -14.85
C ILE A 295 13.01 -16.92 -14.42
N GLU A 296 13.37 -15.66 -14.64
CA GLU A 296 14.62 -15.06 -14.18
C GLU A 296 14.35 -13.70 -13.53
N LYS A 297 15.24 -13.23 -12.66
CA LYS A 297 15.17 -11.86 -12.14
C LYS A 297 15.86 -10.91 -13.10
N GLU A 298 15.27 -9.75 -13.35
CA GLU A 298 15.90 -8.71 -14.16
C GLU A 298 17.11 -8.11 -13.43
N LYS A 299 18.16 -7.74 -14.19
CA LYS A 299 19.43 -7.29 -13.59
C LYS A 299 19.36 -5.91 -12.95
N ASN A 300 18.59 -5.01 -13.55
CA ASN A 300 18.56 -3.59 -13.17
C ASN A 300 17.41 -3.25 -12.22
N THR A 301 16.41 -4.14 -12.10
CA THR A 301 15.20 -3.88 -11.31
C THR A 301 14.78 -5.11 -10.50
N ASP A 302 13.82 -4.93 -9.61
CA ASP A 302 13.23 -6.04 -8.83
C ASP A 302 12.14 -6.83 -9.60
N GLY A 303 12.04 -6.63 -10.92
CA GLY A 303 11.10 -7.34 -11.78
C GLY A 303 11.55 -8.75 -12.14
N PHE A 304 10.59 -9.61 -12.47
CA PHE A 304 10.79 -10.95 -13.00
C PHE A 304 10.58 -10.98 -14.50
N CYS A 305 11.58 -11.45 -15.23
CA CYS A 305 11.46 -11.77 -16.65
C CYS A 305 10.87 -13.17 -16.78
N ILE A 306 9.68 -13.25 -17.37
CA ILE A 306 8.96 -14.47 -17.67
C ILE A 306 9.04 -14.70 -19.17
N HIS A 307 9.84 -15.68 -19.55
CA HIS A 307 10.03 -16.13 -20.92
C HIS A 307 9.12 -17.31 -21.19
N ILE A 308 8.11 -17.12 -22.03
CA ILE A 308 7.15 -18.17 -22.40
C ILE A 308 7.44 -18.59 -23.82
N LEU A 309 7.84 -19.85 -23.98
CA LEU A 309 8.06 -20.47 -25.27
C LEU A 309 6.93 -21.46 -25.58
N ASN A 310 6.30 -21.31 -26.74
CA ASN A 310 5.32 -22.26 -27.24
C ASN A 310 6.00 -23.30 -28.15
N ARG A 311 5.95 -24.58 -27.75
CA ARG A 311 6.66 -25.68 -28.42
C ARG A 311 6.00 -26.14 -29.72
N LYS A 312 4.77 -25.70 -29.99
CA LYS A 312 3.98 -26.05 -31.19
C LYS A 312 4.12 -25.04 -32.34
N VAL A 313 4.85 -23.95 -32.11
CA VAL A 313 5.16 -22.95 -33.14
C VAL A 313 6.50 -23.34 -33.78
N ALA A 314 6.53 -23.66 -35.09
CA ALA A 314 7.78 -23.99 -35.80
C ALA A 314 8.75 -22.82 -35.82
N ASP A 315 8.22 -21.61 -35.99
CA ASP A 315 9.03 -20.42 -36.12
C ASP A 315 9.79 -20.16 -34.82
N ARG A 316 11.10 -20.40 -34.84
CA ARG A 316 11.96 -20.26 -33.66
C ARG A 316 12.16 -18.82 -33.24
N GLN A 317 11.88 -17.85 -34.11
CA GLN A 317 11.97 -16.43 -33.79
C GLN A 317 10.66 -15.94 -33.16
N ALA A 318 9.52 -16.49 -33.61
CA ALA A 318 8.20 -16.12 -33.12
C ALA A 318 7.66 -17.03 -31.99
N ASN A 319 8.35 -18.11 -31.63
CA ASN A 319 7.86 -19.04 -30.60
C ASN A 319 8.12 -18.59 -29.16
N LEU A 320 8.75 -17.43 -28.94
CA LEU A 320 9.14 -16.91 -27.63
C LEU A 320 8.50 -15.54 -27.35
N ALA A 321 7.81 -15.42 -26.22
CA ALA A 321 7.32 -14.16 -25.68
C ALA A 321 8.04 -13.85 -24.35
N ARG A 322 8.43 -12.59 -24.16
CA ARG A 322 9.13 -12.06 -22.99
C ARG A 322 8.23 -11.06 -22.26
N HIS A 323 7.93 -11.35 -21.00
CA HIS A 323 7.10 -10.51 -20.15
C HIS A 323 7.92 -10.06 -18.95
N LEU A 324 7.80 -8.79 -18.58
CA LEU A 324 8.38 -8.27 -17.36
C LEU A 324 7.28 -8.10 -16.31
N LEU A 325 7.45 -8.73 -15.15
CA LEU A 325 6.45 -8.77 -14.09
C LEU A 325 6.99 -8.20 -12.78
N PHE A 326 6.33 -7.19 -12.25
CA PHE A 326 6.62 -6.62 -10.94
C PHE A 326 5.57 -7.07 -9.91
N PHE A 327 6.00 -7.18 -8.64
CA PHE A 327 5.09 -7.34 -7.51
C PHE A 327 5.15 -6.06 -6.67
N THR A 328 4.00 -5.42 -6.45
CA THR A 328 3.94 -4.12 -5.79
C THR A 328 2.94 -4.06 -4.65
N THR A 329 3.39 -3.45 -3.56
CA THR A 329 2.54 -3.08 -2.43
C THR A 329 1.85 -1.74 -2.67
N ASN A 330 2.31 -0.95 -3.64
CA ASN A 330 1.83 0.40 -3.93
C ASN A 330 1.01 0.43 -5.23
N SER A 331 0.00 1.29 -5.27
CA SER A 331 -0.88 1.49 -6.43
C SER A 331 -0.51 2.71 -7.27
N ASP A 332 0.53 3.46 -6.86
CA ASP A 332 0.97 4.65 -7.58
C ASP A 332 1.84 4.27 -8.78
N LEU A 333 1.39 4.65 -9.99
CA LEU A 333 2.11 4.40 -11.24
C LEU A 333 3.36 5.27 -11.36
N ASN A 334 3.43 6.41 -10.66
CA ASN A 334 4.56 7.33 -10.75
C ASN A 334 5.87 6.70 -10.24
N ASP A 335 5.77 5.79 -9.25
CA ASP A 335 6.93 5.04 -8.74
C ASP A 335 7.57 4.16 -9.84
N PHE A 336 6.77 3.71 -10.82
CA PHE A 336 7.25 2.88 -11.92
C PHE A 336 7.84 3.68 -13.08
N GLN A 337 7.45 4.93 -13.30
CA GLN A 337 7.99 5.73 -14.40
C GLN A 337 9.52 5.91 -14.29
N LEU A 338 10.02 6.14 -13.07
CA LEU A 338 11.46 6.20 -12.78
C LEU A 338 12.16 4.83 -12.93
N LEU A 339 11.46 3.72 -12.66
CA LEU A 339 12.02 2.38 -12.85
C LEU A 339 12.10 1.99 -14.33
N LEU A 340 11.16 2.47 -15.14
CA LEU A 340 11.07 2.15 -16.57
C LEU A 340 12.02 2.99 -17.42
N SER A 341 12.43 4.18 -16.97
CA SER A 341 13.37 5.02 -17.72
C SER A 341 14.74 4.37 -17.91
N ASP A 342 15.15 3.51 -16.98
CA ASP A 342 16.45 2.83 -16.97
C ASP A 342 16.41 1.45 -17.64
N LEU A 343 15.26 1.06 -18.19
CA LEU A 343 15.02 -0.24 -18.82
C LEU A 343 14.83 -0.10 -20.33
N ASP A 344 15.43 -1.02 -21.09
CA ASP A 344 15.09 -1.21 -22.51
C ASP A 344 13.73 -1.90 -22.64
N THR A 345 12.66 -1.10 -22.58
CA THR A 345 11.27 -1.57 -22.61
C THR A 345 10.91 -2.31 -23.90
N LYS A 346 11.63 -2.07 -25.00
CA LYS A 346 11.39 -2.72 -26.30
C LYS A 346 11.72 -4.21 -26.30
N LYS A 347 12.51 -4.69 -25.33
CA LYS A 347 12.83 -6.11 -25.15
C LYS A 347 11.62 -6.96 -24.74
N TYR A 348 10.58 -6.34 -24.18
CA TYR A 348 9.44 -7.02 -23.58
C TYR A 348 8.15 -6.79 -24.37
N GLN A 349 7.38 -7.85 -24.59
CA GLN A 349 6.05 -7.75 -25.19
C GLN A 349 5.06 -7.08 -24.23
N THR A 350 5.12 -7.41 -22.93
CA THR A 350 4.32 -6.74 -21.90
C THR A 350 5.15 -6.43 -20.66
N ILE A 351 4.82 -5.31 -20.02
CA ILE A 351 5.41 -4.89 -18.75
C ILE A 351 4.26 -4.64 -17.79
N GLU A 352 4.15 -5.48 -16.78
CA GLU A 352 2.99 -5.53 -15.90
C GLU A 352 3.41 -5.54 -14.43
N ALA A 353 2.55 -5.01 -13.56
CA ALA A 353 2.69 -5.15 -12.12
C ALA A 353 1.46 -5.81 -11.52
N LEU A 354 1.67 -6.73 -10.57
CA LEU A 354 0.61 -7.31 -9.74
C LEU A 354 0.67 -6.67 -8.36
N SER A 355 -0.45 -6.10 -7.93
CA SER A 355 -0.69 -5.82 -6.52
C SER A 355 -1.53 -6.92 -5.89
N LEU A 356 -1.94 -6.73 -4.64
CA LEU A 356 -2.93 -7.59 -4.02
C LEU A 356 -4.24 -7.66 -4.80
N TRP A 357 -4.65 -6.61 -5.52
CA TRP A 357 -6.02 -6.49 -6.00
C TRP A 357 -6.13 -6.31 -7.53
N ASN A 358 -5.07 -5.78 -8.15
CA ASN A 358 -5.11 -5.34 -9.54
C ASN A 358 -3.88 -5.79 -10.32
N ILE A 359 -4.07 -5.88 -11.63
CA ILE A 359 -3.01 -5.99 -12.63
C ILE A 359 -2.86 -4.62 -13.29
N PHE A 360 -1.64 -4.08 -13.29
CA PHE A 360 -1.31 -2.82 -13.95
C PHE A 360 -0.57 -3.12 -15.26
N TYR A 361 -1.01 -2.51 -16.36
CA TYR A 361 -0.29 -2.52 -17.63
C TYR A 361 0.59 -1.28 -17.68
N LEU A 362 1.84 -1.43 -17.26
CA LEU A 362 2.78 -0.31 -17.13
C LEU A 362 3.19 0.24 -18.50
N ASP A 363 3.19 -0.60 -19.55
CA ASP A 363 3.43 -0.18 -20.92
C ASP A 363 2.31 0.67 -21.54
N GLN A 364 1.16 0.79 -20.85
CA GLN A 364 0.01 1.56 -21.30
C GLN A 364 -0.41 2.65 -20.32
N GLU A 365 0.22 2.73 -19.15
CA GLU A 365 -0.25 3.55 -18.02
C GLU A 365 -1.74 3.27 -17.68
N GLN A 366 -2.19 2.03 -17.87
CA GLN A 366 -3.59 1.63 -17.70
C GLN A 366 -3.78 0.66 -16.52
N TYR A 367 -4.90 0.86 -15.83
CA TYR A 367 -5.38 -0.03 -14.77
C TYR A 367 -6.30 -1.09 -15.35
N ARG A 368 -6.13 -2.34 -14.91
CA ARG A 368 -7.19 -3.34 -15.05
C ARG A 368 -7.65 -3.81 -13.69
N PHE A 369 -8.85 -3.38 -13.36
CA PHE A 369 -9.56 -3.85 -12.18
C PHE A 369 -10.01 -5.28 -12.42
N THR A 370 -9.63 -6.17 -11.50
CA THR A 370 -10.04 -7.57 -11.55
C THR A 370 -11.07 -7.82 -10.48
N SER A 371 -12.13 -8.58 -10.80
CA SER A 371 -13.05 -9.09 -9.78
C SER A 371 -12.50 -10.37 -9.13
N SER A 372 -11.18 -10.56 -9.13
CA SER A 372 -10.55 -11.74 -8.52
C SER A 372 -10.79 -11.72 -7.02
N LYS A 373 -11.00 -12.89 -6.43
CA LYS A 373 -11.33 -13.03 -5.00
C LYS A 373 -10.11 -13.30 -4.12
N ASN A 374 -8.99 -13.71 -4.74
CA ASN A 374 -7.72 -13.92 -4.06
C ASN A 374 -6.54 -13.82 -5.04
N GLU A 375 -5.33 -13.84 -4.50
CA GLU A 375 -4.06 -13.70 -5.23
C GLU A 375 -3.76 -14.91 -6.12
N GLN A 376 -4.30 -16.10 -5.80
CA GLN A 376 -4.16 -17.27 -6.66
C GLN A 376 -4.96 -17.10 -7.95
N GLU A 377 -6.21 -16.63 -7.85
CA GLU A 377 -7.05 -16.31 -8.99
C GLU A 377 -6.45 -15.17 -9.84
N LEU A 378 -5.90 -14.14 -9.20
CA LEU A 378 -5.26 -13.02 -9.90
C LEU A 378 -4.04 -13.49 -10.70
N MET A 379 -3.17 -14.30 -10.09
CA MET A 379 -2.03 -14.91 -10.79
C MET A 379 -2.48 -15.90 -11.87
N SER A 380 -3.57 -16.63 -11.64
CA SER A 380 -4.17 -17.51 -12.64
C SER A 380 -4.58 -16.73 -13.89
N LEU A 381 -5.34 -15.64 -13.70
CA LEU A 381 -5.76 -14.76 -14.79
C LEU A 381 -4.56 -14.22 -15.57
N TYR A 382 -3.51 -13.79 -14.89
CA TYR A 382 -2.27 -13.33 -15.53
C TYR A 382 -1.67 -14.41 -16.45
N LEU A 383 -1.48 -15.63 -15.96
CA LEU A 383 -0.89 -16.72 -16.74
C LEU A 383 -1.81 -17.18 -17.88
N ASP A 384 -3.12 -17.24 -17.65
CA ASP A 384 -4.10 -17.68 -18.64
C ASP A 384 -4.10 -16.76 -19.86
N GLU A 385 -3.86 -15.47 -19.67
CA GLU A 385 -3.74 -14.52 -20.77
C GLU A 385 -2.47 -14.70 -21.60
N LYS A 386 -1.33 -15.04 -20.96
CA LYS A 386 -0.06 -15.25 -21.69
C LYS A 386 0.03 -16.60 -22.38
N MET A 387 -0.74 -17.57 -21.90
CA MET A 387 -0.80 -18.93 -22.44
C MET A 387 -2.03 -19.15 -23.34
N LEU A 388 -2.81 -18.10 -23.62
CA LEU A 388 -4.06 -18.19 -24.36
C LEU A 388 -3.81 -18.69 -25.79
N CYS A 389 -4.47 -19.78 -26.16
CA CYS A 389 -4.46 -20.31 -27.51
C CYS A 389 -5.88 -20.57 -27.99
N THR A 390 -6.21 -20.15 -29.21
CA THR A 390 -7.56 -20.31 -29.77
C THR A 390 -7.51 -20.85 -31.20
N PRO A 391 -8.46 -21.72 -31.61
CA PRO A 391 -8.61 -22.12 -33.00
C PRO A 391 -9.00 -20.91 -33.84
N ALA A 392 -8.34 -20.75 -34.98
CA ALA A 392 -8.51 -19.57 -35.83
C ALA A 392 -8.05 -19.87 -37.26
N SER A 393 -8.82 -19.39 -38.24
CA SER A 393 -8.47 -19.52 -39.65
C SER A 393 -7.44 -18.48 -40.07
N TYR A 394 -6.30 -18.94 -40.59
CA TYR A 394 -5.26 -18.07 -41.15
C TYR A 394 -5.77 -17.13 -42.24
N SER A 395 -6.68 -17.57 -43.11
CA SER A 395 -7.16 -16.74 -44.23
C SER A 395 -7.91 -15.48 -43.77
N ILE A 396 -8.51 -15.54 -42.57
CA ILE A 396 -9.25 -14.44 -41.95
C ILE A 396 -8.30 -13.64 -41.05
N TYR A 397 -7.66 -14.31 -40.10
CA TYR A 397 -6.90 -13.66 -39.04
C TYR A 397 -5.46 -13.30 -39.44
N SER A 398 -5.06 -13.52 -40.69
CA SER A 398 -3.91 -12.80 -41.29
C SER A 398 -4.27 -11.35 -41.68
N LYS A 399 -5.57 -11.05 -41.82
CA LYS A 399 -6.09 -9.74 -42.25
C LYS A 399 -6.85 -9.01 -41.16
N TYR A 400 -7.62 -9.73 -40.34
CA TYR A 400 -8.46 -9.15 -39.28
C TYR A 400 -7.92 -9.50 -37.90
N CYS A 401 -7.96 -8.54 -36.98
CA CYS A 401 -7.51 -8.77 -35.62
C CYS A 401 -8.49 -9.70 -34.88
N PRO A 402 -8.02 -10.80 -34.27
CA PRO A 402 -8.87 -11.68 -33.47
C PRO A 402 -9.44 -11.03 -32.20
N VAL A 403 -8.89 -9.90 -31.75
CA VAL A 403 -9.30 -9.21 -30.53
C VAL A 403 -10.31 -8.10 -30.81
N CYS A 404 -9.95 -7.10 -31.63
CA CYS A 404 -10.81 -5.95 -31.93
C CYS A 404 -11.55 -6.03 -33.27
N LYS A 405 -11.30 -7.06 -34.10
CA LYS A 405 -11.92 -7.30 -35.42
C LYS A 405 -11.56 -6.30 -36.52
N GLU A 406 -10.71 -5.31 -36.24
CA GLU A 406 -10.19 -4.37 -37.24
C GLU A 406 -9.31 -5.06 -38.29
N SER A 407 -9.32 -4.57 -39.53
CA SER A 407 -8.53 -5.13 -40.65
C SER A 407 -7.06 -4.68 -40.68
N ASN A 408 -6.65 -3.84 -39.72
CA ASN A 408 -5.31 -3.25 -39.68
C ASN A 408 -4.34 -4.18 -38.94
N VAL A 409 -4.12 -5.37 -39.49
CA VAL A 409 -3.10 -6.33 -39.03
C VAL A 409 -1.87 -6.23 -39.94
N PHE A 410 -0.72 -6.04 -39.33
CA PHE A 410 0.58 -6.03 -39.98
C PHE A 410 1.39 -7.25 -39.53
N TYR A 411 2.15 -7.85 -40.44
CA TYR A 411 3.06 -8.95 -40.13
C TYR A 411 4.49 -8.40 -40.17
N ASP A 412 5.14 -8.37 -39.02
CA ASP A 412 6.50 -7.86 -38.84
C ASP A 412 7.28 -8.79 -37.92
N ASP A 413 8.57 -8.97 -38.17
CA ASP A 413 9.46 -9.79 -37.32
C ASP A 413 8.83 -11.13 -36.89
N HIS A 414 8.20 -11.82 -37.85
CA HIS A 414 7.56 -13.12 -37.66
C HIS A 414 6.30 -13.15 -36.77
N VAL A 415 5.75 -11.99 -36.42
CA VAL A 415 4.58 -11.85 -35.54
C VAL A 415 3.48 -11.01 -36.21
N TYR A 416 2.22 -11.38 -36.00
CA TYR A 416 1.08 -10.56 -36.41
C TYR A 416 0.76 -9.53 -35.32
N GLN A 417 0.75 -8.26 -35.69
CA GLN A 417 0.43 -7.14 -34.80
C GLN A 417 -0.75 -6.34 -35.34
N CYS A 418 -1.75 -6.10 -34.48
CA CYS A 418 -2.83 -5.18 -34.81
C CYS A 418 -2.42 -3.73 -34.54
N LEU A 419 -2.55 -2.84 -35.51
CA LEU A 419 -2.21 -1.42 -35.34
C LEU A 419 -3.27 -0.66 -34.52
N HIS A 420 -4.49 -1.20 -34.42
CA HIS A 420 -5.57 -0.57 -33.66
C HIS A 420 -5.48 -0.87 -32.15
N CYS A 421 -5.58 -2.15 -31.76
CA CYS A 421 -5.52 -2.53 -30.34
C CYS A 421 -4.11 -2.86 -29.85
N GLN A 422 -3.10 -2.95 -30.74
CA GLN A 422 -1.71 -3.31 -30.40
C GLN A 422 -1.56 -4.73 -29.80
N SER A 423 -2.52 -5.63 -30.04
CA SER A 423 -2.38 -7.05 -29.72
C SER A 423 -1.39 -7.73 -30.69
N GLN A 424 -0.65 -8.71 -30.19
CA GLN A 424 0.34 -9.49 -30.94
C GLN A 424 0.09 -11.00 -30.81
N TYR A 425 0.20 -11.73 -31.90
CA TYR A 425 -0.09 -13.15 -31.94
C TYR A 425 0.64 -13.88 -33.08
N VAL A 426 0.74 -15.20 -32.96
CA VAL A 426 1.42 -16.09 -33.92
C VAL A 426 0.58 -17.32 -34.19
N PHE A 427 0.68 -17.89 -35.39
CA PHE A 427 0.02 -19.14 -35.74
C PHE A 427 0.86 -20.35 -35.34
N TYR A 428 0.20 -21.44 -34.98
CA TYR A 428 0.82 -22.76 -34.88
C TYR A 428 1.19 -23.29 -36.26
N ASP A 429 2.06 -24.29 -36.29
CA ASP A 429 2.18 -25.16 -37.46
C ASP A 429 0.81 -25.68 -37.87
N GLN A 430 0.51 -25.60 -39.16
CA GLN A 430 -0.78 -25.90 -39.81
C GLN A 430 -1.84 -24.79 -39.79
N ASN A 431 -1.53 -23.56 -39.34
CA ASN A 431 -2.36 -22.36 -39.61
C ASN A 431 -3.81 -22.38 -39.08
N GLN A 432 -4.10 -23.23 -38.07
CA GLN A 432 -5.45 -23.40 -37.52
C GLN A 432 -5.59 -23.01 -36.04
N MET A 433 -4.49 -22.64 -35.38
CA MET A 433 -4.47 -22.19 -34.00
C MET A 433 -3.62 -20.94 -33.90
N ILE A 434 -4.06 -19.99 -33.08
CA ILE A 434 -3.32 -18.79 -32.72
C ILE A 434 -2.88 -18.90 -31.26
N TRP A 435 -1.64 -18.54 -30.98
CA TRP A 435 -1.17 -18.19 -29.64
C TRP A 435 -1.00 -16.68 -29.55
N TYR A 436 -1.60 -16.10 -28.51
CA TYR A 436 -1.50 -14.67 -28.25
C TYR A 436 -0.27 -14.42 -27.38
N GLN A 437 0.70 -13.71 -27.95
CA GLN A 437 1.84 -13.21 -27.18
C GLN A 437 1.46 -11.95 -26.39
N LYS A 438 0.53 -11.15 -26.90
CA LYS A 438 0.02 -9.93 -26.25
C LYS A 438 -1.45 -9.74 -26.57
N VAL A 439 -2.31 -9.79 -25.55
CA VAL A 439 -3.75 -9.51 -25.68
C VAL A 439 -4.04 -8.13 -25.09
N ARG A 440 -4.65 -7.26 -25.88
CA ARG A 440 -5.13 -5.94 -25.44
C ARG A 440 -6.62 -5.82 -25.73
N ARG A 441 -7.42 -5.93 -24.68
CA ARG A 441 -8.87 -5.77 -24.73
C ARG A 441 -9.15 -4.26 -24.60
N ILE A 442 -9.80 -3.70 -25.62
CA ILE A 442 -10.26 -2.30 -25.64
C ILE A 442 -11.52 -2.18 -24.81
#